data_AF-A0AAV0JA59-F1
#
_entry.id   AF-A0AAV0JA59-F1
#
_cell.length_a   1.000
_cell.length_b   1.000
_cell.length_c   1.000
_cell.angle_alpha   90.00
_cell.angle_beta   90.00
_cell.angle_gamma   90.00
#
_symmetry.space_group_name_H-M   'P 1'
#
loop_
_entity.id
_entity.type
_entity.pdbx_description
1 polymer ?
#
loop_
_entity_poly.entity_id
_entity_poly.type
_entity_poly.pdbx_seq_one_letter_code
_entity_poly.pdbx_strand_id
1 'polypeptide(L)'
;MPGARSFFAAGEFDGKVVVAGGHDENKNALKTAWVYDVKGDEWTELPAMSQERDECEGAVVGSEFWVVGGYRTESQGEFEDSAEAIDLGGASEWRRVEGVWKAGQCPRSCLGVSTAAKGAALFNWAEMGGGAVKVGACGVQLGSGMTLVSGSAYQGGPQGFYAVKGQNGKLNKLSVPLEFAGFVQSGCSAEV
;
A
#
# COMPACT_ATOMS: atom_id res chain seq x y z
N MET A 1 7.74 14.15 -11.09
CA MET A 1 6.84 13.49 -12.04
C MET A 1 6.11 14.59 -12.79
N PRO A 2 5.86 14.47 -14.09
CA PRO A 2 5.07 15.47 -14.80
C PRO A 2 3.60 15.45 -14.33
N GLY A 3 3.09 16.60 -13.91
CA GLY A 3 1.70 16.80 -13.51
C GLY A 3 1.38 16.49 -12.05
N ALA A 4 0.38 17.19 -11.52
CA ALA A 4 -0.19 16.89 -10.21
C ALA A 4 -1.01 15.60 -10.27
N ARG A 5 -0.87 14.75 -9.25
CA ARG A 5 -1.74 13.59 -9.03
C ARG A 5 -2.02 13.41 -7.54
N SER A 6 -3.16 12.81 -7.21
CA SER A 6 -3.56 12.47 -5.84
C SER A 6 -3.91 10.98 -5.74
N PHE A 7 -3.84 10.43 -4.52
CA PHE A 7 -4.26 9.05 -4.20
C PHE A 7 -3.64 7.94 -5.06
N PHE A 8 -2.38 8.14 -5.45
CA PHE A 8 -1.59 7.17 -6.21
C PHE A 8 -0.90 6.17 -5.28
N ALA A 9 -0.58 5.01 -5.82
CA ALA A 9 0.30 4.04 -5.19
C ALA A 9 1.76 4.52 -5.25
N ALA A 10 2.53 4.27 -4.19
CA ALA A 10 3.95 4.58 -4.14
C ALA A 10 4.75 3.43 -3.50
N GLY A 11 6.01 3.30 -3.89
CA GLY A 11 6.93 2.30 -3.35
C GLY A 11 8.38 2.70 -3.55
N GLU A 12 9.30 2.07 -2.82
CA GLU A 12 10.74 2.25 -2.96
C GLU A 12 11.40 0.92 -3.35
N PHE A 13 12.32 0.98 -4.31
CA PHE A 13 13.17 -0.14 -4.68
C PHE A 13 14.52 0.37 -5.18
N ASP A 14 15.60 -0.09 -4.56
CA ASP A 14 16.99 0.19 -4.95
C ASP A 14 17.29 1.69 -5.10
N GLY A 15 16.83 2.50 -4.14
CA GLY A 15 17.05 3.94 -4.13
C GLY A 15 16.20 4.71 -5.15
N LYS A 16 15.18 4.06 -5.73
CA LYS A 16 14.22 4.66 -6.65
C LYS A 16 12.83 4.68 -6.05
N VAL A 17 12.11 5.78 -6.24
CA VAL A 17 10.71 5.90 -5.83
C VAL A 17 9.82 5.66 -7.04
N VAL A 18 8.95 4.66 -6.96
CA VAL A 18 7.97 4.36 -8.01
C VAL A 18 6.61 4.89 -7.58
N VAL A 19 5.89 5.52 -8.51
CA VAL A 19 4.52 5.97 -8.33
C VAL A 19 3.65 5.50 -9.49
N ALA A 20 2.41 5.10 -9.20
CA ALA A 20 1.48 4.63 -10.23
C ALA A 20 0.03 4.91 -9.86
N GLY A 21 -0.82 5.13 -10.86
CA GLY A 21 -2.23 5.39 -10.65
C GLY A 21 -2.53 6.75 -10.00
N GLY A 22 -3.59 6.79 -9.21
CA GLY A 22 -4.19 8.01 -8.68
C GLY A 22 -5.04 8.73 -9.72
N HIS A 23 -5.33 10.01 -9.47
CA HIS A 23 -6.07 10.85 -10.41
C HIS A 23 -5.43 12.22 -10.67
N ASP A 24 -5.75 12.80 -11.83
CA ASP A 24 -5.38 14.17 -12.21
C ASP A 24 -6.26 15.25 -11.55
N GLU A 25 -6.00 16.52 -11.86
CA GLU A 25 -6.77 17.66 -11.33
C GLU A 25 -8.27 17.62 -11.67
N ASN A 26 -8.64 16.91 -12.75
CA ASN A 26 -10.01 16.73 -13.21
C ASN A 26 -10.66 15.46 -12.63
N LYS A 27 -10.00 14.77 -11.69
CA LYS A 27 -10.45 13.50 -11.09
C LYS A 27 -10.54 12.34 -12.08
N ASN A 28 -9.78 12.39 -13.18
CA ASN A 28 -9.64 11.24 -14.05
C ASN A 28 -8.61 10.29 -13.45
N ALA A 29 -9.01 9.03 -13.24
CA ALA A 29 -8.11 7.97 -12.84
C ALA A 29 -7.01 7.77 -13.91
N LEU A 30 -5.79 7.52 -13.45
CA LEU A 30 -4.60 7.40 -14.29
C LEU A 30 -4.13 5.95 -14.39
N LYS A 31 -3.64 5.57 -15.57
CA LYS A 31 -2.90 4.32 -15.79
C LYS A 31 -1.38 4.51 -15.86
N THR A 32 -0.91 5.76 -15.78
CA THR A 32 0.50 6.11 -15.93
C THR A 32 1.27 5.84 -14.65
N ALA A 33 2.52 5.44 -14.81
CA ALA A 33 3.46 5.19 -13.75
C ALA A 33 4.80 5.85 -14.04
N TRP A 34 5.51 6.22 -12.98
CA TRP A 34 6.76 6.97 -13.05
C TRP A 34 7.72 6.43 -12.00
N VAL A 35 9.01 6.44 -12.34
CA VAL A 35 10.08 6.16 -11.39
C VAL A 35 10.94 7.40 -11.24
N TYR A 36 11.30 7.73 -10.01
CA TYR A 36 12.23 8.77 -9.65
C TYR A 36 13.54 8.15 -9.18
N ASP A 37 14.63 8.48 -9.87
CA ASP A 37 15.96 8.17 -9.41
C ASP A 37 16.42 9.24 -8.41
N VAL A 38 16.53 8.88 -7.13
CA VAL A 38 16.91 9.83 -6.07
C VAL A 38 18.35 10.32 -6.25
N LYS A 39 19.23 9.49 -6.81
CA LYS A 39 20.64 9.86 -7.02
C LYS A 39 20.81 10.74 -8.26
N GLY A 40 20.06 10.44 -9.32
CA GLY A 40 20.06 11.19 -10.56
C GLY A 40 19.23 12.47 -10.52
N ASP A 41 18.30 12.58 -9.58
CA ASP A 41 17.27 13.63 -9.51
C ASP A 41 16.42 13.72 -10.80
N GLU A 42 16.04 12.56 -11.34
CA GLU A 42 15.34 12.47 -12.61
C GLU A 42 14.13 11.55 -12.54
N TRP A 43 13.06 11.95 -13.23
CA TRP A 43 11.87 11.15 -13.42
C TRP A 43 11.91 10.47 -14.79
N THR A 44 11.59 9.18 -14.81
CA THR A 44 11.40 8.40 -16.04
C THR A 44 10.00 7.82 -16.07
N GLU A 45 9.33 7.93 -17.21
CA GLU A 45 8.02 7.29 -17.41
C GLU A 45 8.20 5.77 -17.54
N LEU A 46 7.36 5.01 -16.84
CA LEU A 46 7.27 3.56 -17.00
C LEU A 46 6.17 3.23 -18.02
N PRO A 47 6.14 2.01 -18.58
CA PRO A 47 4.99 1.54 -19.34
C PRO A 47 3.68 1.79 -18.57
N ALA A 48 2.59 2.04 -19.30
CA ALA A 48 1.29 2.22 -18.66
C ALA A 48 0.73 0.89 -18.16
N MET A 49 0.02 0.92 -17.04
CA MET A 49 -0.80 -0.21 -16.57
C MET A 49 -1.89 -0.57 -17.59
N SER A 50 -2.43 -1.78 -17.49
CA SER A 50 -3.52 -2.22 -18.36
C SER A 50 -4.81 -1.41 -18.16
N GLN A 51 -4.99 -0.86 -16.96
CA GLN A 51 -6.16 -0.10 -16.55
C GLN A 51 -5.78 1.01 -15.56
N GLU A 52 -6.55 2.09 -15.58
CA GLU A 52 -6.45 3.16 -14.61
C GLU A 52 -6.94 2.77 -13.22
N ARG A 53 -6.29 3.31 -12.19
CA ARG A 53 -6.57 2.99 -10.79
C ARG A 53 -6.45 4.23 -9.93
N ASP A 54 -7.58 4.79 -9.48
CA ASP A 54 -7.63 5.81 -8.44
C ASP A 54 -7.82 5.19 -7.06
N GLU A 55 -7.36 5.86 -6.02
CA GLU A 55 -7.40 5.39 -4.63
C GLU A 55 -6.79 4.00 -4.40
N CYS A 56 -5.78 3.65 -5.20
CA CYS A 56 -5.01 2.42 -5.07
C CYS A 56 -3.93 2.51 -3.98
N GLU A 57 -3.36 1.36 -3.63
CA GLU A 57 -2.28 1.26 -2.64
C GLU A 57 -1.06 0.56 -3.25
N GLY A 58 0.14 1.05 -2.89
CA GLY A 58 1.41 0.56 -3.40
C GLY A 58 2.08 -0.42 -2.43
N ALA A 59 2.67 -1.47 -2.96
CA ALA A 59 3.46 -2.42 -2.19
C ALA A 59 4.66 -2.91 -2.99
N VAL A 60 5.86 -2.89 -2.39
CA VAL A 60 7.05 -3.51 -2.99
C VAL A 60 7.28 -4.87 -2.34
N VAL A 61 7.40 -5.91 -3.15
CA VAL A 61 7.74 -7.26 -2.67
C VAL A 61 8.85 -7.86 -3.52
N GLY A 62 10.02 -8.06 -2.90
CA GLY A 62 11.22 -8.38 -3.66
C GLY A 62 11.56 -7.21 -4.60
N SER A 63 11.67 -7.50 -5.90
CA SER A 63 11.82 -6.48 -6.94
C SER A 63 10.49 -6.02 -7.55
N GLU A 64 9.36 -6.60 -7.16
CA GLU A 64 8.08 -6.29 -7.77
C GLU A 64 7.36 -5.15 -7.06
N PHE A 65 6.88 -4.18 -7.82
CA PHE A 65 5.96 -3.17 -7.32
C PHE A 65 4.53 -3.52 -7.72
N TRP A 66 3.63 -3.55 -6.74
CA TRP A 66 2.23 -3.90 -6.85
C TRP A 66 1.35 -2.67 -6.60
N VAL A 67 0.36 -2.49 -7.45
CA VAL A 67 -0.68 -1.45 -7.36
C VAL A 67 -2.01 -2.16 -7.15
N VAL A 68 -2.49 -2.16 -5.91
CA VAL A 68 -3.61 -3.01 -5.48
C VAL A 68 -4.91 -2.22 -5.45
N GLY A 69 -5.97 -2.82 -5.98
CA GLY A 69 -7.32 -2.30 -5.94
C GLY A 69 -7.45 -0.98 -6.70
N GLY A 70 -8.15 -0.03 -6.07
CA GLY A 70 -8.57 1.21 -6.72
C GLY A 70 -9.74 1.00 -7.68
N TYR A 71 -10.12 2.05 -8.38
CA TYR A 71 -11.24 2.04 -9.33
C TYR A 71 -10.97 2.94 -10.54
N ARG A 72 -11.81 2.82 -11.57
CA ARG A 72 -11.75 3.65 -12.78
C ARG A 72 -12.55 4.93 -12.63
N THR A 73 -12.32 5.89 -13.52
CA THR A 73 -13.07 7.16 -13.57
C THR A 73 -14.58 6.93 -13.66
N GLU A 74 -14.99 5.89 -14.39
CA GLU A 74 -16.40 5.53 -14.62
C GLU A 74 -17.05 4.74 -13.48
N SER A 75 -16.28 4.24 -12.52
CA SER A 75 -16.71 3.35 -11.43
C SER A 75 -16.25 3.85 -10.06
N GLN A 76 -16.29 5.18 -9.86
CA GLN A 76 -15.79 5.80 -8.62
C GLN A 76 -16.38 5.17 -7.36
N GLY A 77 -15.50 4.74 -6.45
CA GLY A 77 -15.86 4.05 -5.21
C GLY A 77 -16.05 2.53 -5.34
N GLU A 78 -16.13 1.99 -6.55
CA GLU A 78 -16.23 0.55 -6.79
C GLU A 78 -14.83 -0.09 -6.86
N PHE A 79 -14.20 -0.28 -5.69
CA PHE A 79 -12.87 -0.86 -5.61
C PHE A 79 -12.79 -2.26 -6.25
N GLU A 80 -11.89 -2.42 -7.20
CA GLU A 80 -11.64 -3.72 -7.85
C GLU A 80 -10.87 -4.68 -6.92
N ASP A 81 -11.02 -5.99 -7.13
CA ASP A 81 -10.27 -7.05 -6.44
C ASP A 81 -8.90 -7.34 -7.10
N SER A 82 -8.62 -6.67 -8.21
CA SER A 82 -7.44 -6.86 -9.03
C SER A 82 -6.26 -6.01 -8.57
N ALA A 83 -5.05 -6.35 -9.03
CA ALA A 83 -3.85 -5.55 -8.90
C ALA A 83 -3.07 -5.49 -10.23
N GLU A 84 -2.19 -4.51 -10.37
CA GLU A 84 -1.15 -4.49 -11.40
C GLU A 84 0.21 -4.68 -10.74
N ALA A 85 1.11 -5.42 -11.38
CA ALA A 85 2.44 -5.65 -10.85
C ALA A 85 3.52 -5.54 -11.93
N ILE A 86 4.65 -4.94 -11.58
CA ILE A 86 5.79 -4.73 -12.46
C ILE A 86 7.08 -5.12 -11.73
N ASP A 87 7.97 -5.87 -12.38
CA ASP A 87 9.30 -6.15 -11.86
C ASP A 87 10.21 -4.93 -12.07
N LEU A 88 10.82 -4.38 -11.04
CA LEU A 88 11.72 -3.22 -11.16
C LEU A 88 13.19 -3.60 -11.38
N GLY A 89 13.51 -4.91 -11.37
CA GLY A 89 14.87 -5.42 -11.52
C GLY A 89 15.37 -5.57 -12.97
N GLY A 90 14.55 -5.28 -13.99
CA GLY A 90 14.87 -5.59 -15.39
C GLY A 90 14.08 -4.81 -16.44
N ALA A 91 13.90 -5.41 -17.63
CA ALA A 91 12.98 -4.91 -18.65
C ALA A 91 11.56 -5.39 -18.31
N SER A 92 10.63 -4.44 -18.16
CA SER A 92 9.46 -4.69 -17.32
C SER A 92 8.17 -4.32 -18.03
N GLU A 93 7.23 -5.26 -18.03
CA GLU A 93 5.84 -5.04 -18.44
C GLU A 93 4.94 -5.20 -17.23
N TRP A 94 3.85 -4.44 -17.21
CA TRP A 94 2.80 -4.63 -16.21
C TRP A 94 2.06 -5.93 -16.47
N ARG A 95 1.81 -6.69 -15.40
CA ARG A 95 0.84 -7.79 -15.40
C ARG A 95 -0.34 -7.44 -14.51
N ARG A 96 -1.53 -7.78 -14.97
CA ARG A 96 -2.75 -7.76 -14.16
C ARG A 96 -2.87 -9.07 -13.39
N VAL A 97 -3.25 -8.98 -12.12
CA VAL A 97 -3.46 -10.13 -11.22
C VAL A 97 -4.82 -10.00 -10.57
N GLU A 98 -5.70 -10.96 -10.80
CA GLU A 98 -7.08 -10.97 -10.28
C GLU A 98 -7.16 -11.59 -8.87
N GLY A 99 -8.19 -11.23 -8.11
CA GLY A 99 -8.49 -11.87 -6.82
C GLY A 99 -7.42 -11.67 -5.74
N VAL A 100 -6.62 -10.61 -5.86
CA VAL A 100 -5.57 -10.24 -4.89
C VAL A 100 -6.17 -9.52 -3.69
N TRP A 101 -7.28 -8.84 -3.91
CA TRP A 101 -7.98 -8.03 -2.92
C TRP A 101 -9.45 -8.43 -2.81
N LYS A 102 -10.18 -7.79 -1.89
CA LYS A 102 -11.62 -7.97 -1.77
C LYS A 102 -12.35 -6.84 -2.48
N ALA A 103 -13.20 -7.20 -3.45
CA ALA A 103 -14.00 -6.22 -4.19
C ALA A 103 -14.84 -5.32 -3.25
N GLY A 104 -14.94 -4.04 -3.58
CA GLY A 104 -15.62 -3.00 -2.80
C GLY A 104 -14.86 -2.53 -1.55
N GLN A 105 -13.69 -3.10 -1.24
CA GLN A 105 -12.90 -2.69 -0.09
C GLN A 105 -11.75 -1.77 -0.51
N CYS A 106 -11.69 -0.58 0.11
CA CYS A 106 -10.56 0.33 -0.07
C CYS A 106 -9.26 -0.33 0.43
N PRO A 107 -8.19 -0.38 -0.39
CA PRO A 107 -6.91 -0.95 0.02
C PRO A 107 -6.11 -0.02 0.94
N ARG A 108 -6.45 1.28 0.95
CA ARG A 108 -5.69 2.31 1.65
C ARG A 108 -5.50 2.00 3.12
N SER A 109 -4.25 2.13 3.57
CA SER A 109 -3.79 1.91 4.94
C SER A 109 -3.93 0.46 5.46
N CYS A 110 -4.67 -0.41 4.77
CA CYS A 110 -4.94 -1.77 5.24
C CYS A 110 -4.06 -2.83 4.56
N LEU A 111 -3.40 -2.51 3.44
CA LEU A 111 -2.54 -3.44 2.72
C LEU A 111 -1.31 -3.83 3.55
N GLY A 112 -1.06 -5.12 3.68
CA GLY A 112 0.13 -5.71 4.27
C GLY A 112 0.88 -6.56 3.24
N VAL A 113 2.21 -6.60 3.37
CA VAL A 113 3.11 -7.41 2.54
C VAL A 113 3.72 -8.52 3.38
N SER A 114 3.74 -9.73 2.84
CA SER A 114 4.32 -10.92 3.44
C SER A 114 5.41 -11.48 2.54
N THR A 115 6.68 -11.45 2.98
CA THR A 115 7.83 -12.07 2.32
C THR A 115 8.06 -13.50 2.84
N ALA A 116 7.22 -14.46 2.46
CA ALA A 116 7.38 -15.85 2.91
C ALA A 116 8.43 -16.60 2.07
N ALA A 117 8.98 -17.70 2.59
CA ALA A 117 9.85 -18.62 1.85
C ALA A 117 9.17 -19.29 0.63
N LYS A 118 7.83 -19.19 0.52
CA LYS A 118 7.01 -19.68 -0.61
C LYS A 118 6.57 -18.57 -1.58
N GLY A 119 7.05 -17.34 -1.39
CA GLY A 119 6.71 -16.19 -2.22
C GLY A 119 6.05 -15.05 -1.43
N ALA A 120 6.09 -13.88 -2.05
CA ALA A 120 5.36 -12.68 -1.70
C ALA A 120 3.84 -12.94 -1.59
N ALA A 121 3.18 -12.48 -0.52
CA ALA A 121 1.72 -12.47 -0.43
C ALA A 121 1.22 -11.11 0.10
N LEU A 122 0.15 -10.59 -0.51
CA LEU A 122 -0.56 -9.41 -0.05
C LEU A 122 -1.71 -9.83 0.87
N PHE A 123 -1.96 -9.05 1.92
CA PHE A 123 -3.05 -9.33 2.86
C PHE A 123 -3.63 -8.05 3.44
N ASN A 124 -4.74 -8.19 4.18
CA ASN A 124 -5.45 -7.06 4.79
C ASN A 124 -5.28 -7.07 6.32
N TRP A 125 -4.68 -6.02 6.88
CA TRP A 125 -4.50 -5.85 8.33
C TRP A 125 -5.81 -5.82 9.11
N ALA A 126 -6.90 -5.33 8.50
CA ALA A 126 -8.22 -5.29 9.14
C ALA A 126 -8.85 -6.69 9.34
N GLU A 127 -8.31 -7.71 8.69
CA GLU A 127 -8.75 -9.10 8.82
C GLU A 127 -7.88 -9.89 9.82
N MET A 128 -6.80 -9.29 10.33
CA MET A 128 -5.85 -9.94 11.23
C MET A 128 -6.27 -9.85 12.71
N GLY A 129 -5.83 -10.84 13.50
CA GLY A 129 -5.81 -10.73 14.97
C GLY A 129 -7.17 -10.72 15.67
N GLY A 130 -8.17 -11.42 15.11
CA GLY A 130 -9.44 -11.68 15.80
C GLY A 130 -10.33 -10.44 15.99
N GLY A 131 -10.12 -9.39 15.20
CA GLY A 131 -10.95 -8.19 15.21
C GLY A 131 -10.48 -7.06 16.11
N ALA A 132 -9.24 -7.12 16.62
CA ALA A 132 -8.63 -6.02 17.39
C ALA A 132 -8.37 -4.76 16.53
N VAL A 133 -8.17 -4.95 15.23
CA VAL A 133 -8.01 -3.90 14.22
C VAL A 133 -8.95 -4.24 13.06
N LYS A 134 -10.01 -3.44 12.88
CA LYS A 134 -11.01 -3.57 11.81
C LYS A 134 -11.24 -2.27 11.05
N VAL A 135 -11.01 -1.14 11.72
CA VAL A 135 -11.25 0.19 11.18
C VAL A 135 -9.99 1.01 11.30
N GLY A 136 -9.61 1.68 10.21
CA GLY A 136 -8.42 2.54 10.21
C GLY A 136 -7.14 1.74 10.44
N ALA A 137 -7.07 0.51 9.93
CA ALA A 137 -5.84 -0.25 10.00
C ALA A 137 -4.74 0.56 9.30
N CYS A 138 -3.55 0.65 9.90
CA CYS A 138 -2.36 1.19 9.29
C CYS A 138 -1.19 0.31 9.69
N GLY A 139 -0.56 -0.36 8.71
CA GLY A 139 0.63 -1.16 8.90
C GLY A 139 1.87 -0.42 8.43
N VAL A 140 2.86 -0.27 9.31
CA VAL A 140 4.16 0.32 8.99
C VAL A 140 5.24 -0.71 9.23
N GLN A 141 5.87 -1.17 8.16
CA GLN A 141 6.99 -2.09 8.25
C GLN A 141 8.19 -1.37 8.87
N LEU A 142 8.72 -1.94 9.94
CA LEU A 142 9.97 -1.56 10.58
C LEU A 142 11.05 -2.57 10.14
N GLY A 143 12.33 -2.19 10.15
CA GLY A 143 13.38 -3.19 9.98
C GLY A 143 13.40 -4.20 11.13
N SER A 144 14.18 -5.25 10.95
CA SER A 144 14.14 -6.49 11.76
C SER A 144 12.89 -7.38 11.58
N GLY A 145 12.07 -7.13 10.56
CA GLY A 145 10.89 -7.95 10.25
C GLY A 145 9.72 -7.73 11.23
N MET A 146 9.63 -6.53 11.79
CA MET A 146 8.57 -6.11 12.69
C MET A 146 7.64 -5.15 11.96
N THR A 147 6.34 -5.24 12.22
CA THR A 147 5.36 -4.27 11.71
C THR A 147 4.67 -3.61 12.89
N LEU A 148 4.64 -2.28 12.89
CA LEU A 148 3.73 -1.52 13.74
C LEU A 148 2.37 -1.50 13.06
N VAL A 149 1.34 -1.95 13.77
CA VAL A 149 -0.04 -1.91 13.29
C VAL A 149 -0.84 -1.02 14.22
N SER A 150 -1.56 -0.04 13.67
CA SER A 150 -2.55 0.74 14.41
C SER A 150 -3.94 0.53 13.85
N GLY A 151 -4.96 0.82 14.65
CA GLY A 151 -6.36 0.84 14.23
C GLY A 151 -7.30 0.57 15.40
N SER A 152 -8.60 0.53 15.13
CA SER A 152 -9.63 0.26 16.14
C SER A 152 -10.45 -0.98 15.81
N ALA A 153 -11.06 -1.58 16.83
CA ALA A 153 -11.95 -2.73 16.66
C ALA A 153 -13.31 -2.37 16.02
N TYR A 154 -13.71 -1.09 16.07
CA TYR A 154 -14.97 -0.58 15.53
C TYR A 154 -14.89 0.94 15.30
N GLN A 155 -15.79 1.47 14.46
CA GLN A 155 -15.82 2.88 14.09
C GLN A 155 -16.06 3.78 15.30
N GLY A 156 -15.22 4.81 15.46
CA GLY A 156 -15.24 5.72 16.63
C GLY A 156 -14.66 5.12 17.90
N GLY A 157 -14.17 3.87 17.88
CA GLY A 157 -13.49 3.25 19.00
C GLY A 157 -12.07 3.81 19.25
N PRO A 158 -11.49 3.52 20.43
CA PRO A 158 -10.13 3.94 20.74
C PRO A 158 -9.11 3.28 19.81
N GLN A 159 -8.08 4.05 19.43
CA GLN A 159 -6.98 3.55 18.61
C GLN A 159 -6.07 2.66 19.44
N GLY A 160 -5.85 1.44 18.95
CA GLY A 160 -4.87 0.52 19.46
C GLY A 160 -3.60 0.55 18.61
N PHE A 161 -2.47 0.25 19.24
CA PHE A 161 -1.17 0.11 18.60
C PHE A 161 -0.62 -1.26 18.96
N TYR A 162 -0.04 -1.94 17.98
CA TYR A 162 0.37 -3.34 18.10
C TYR A 162 1.70 -3.55 17.40
N ALA A 163 2.59 -4.31 18.03
CA ALA A 163 3.78 -4.84 17.37
C ALA A 163 3.50 -6.27 16.89
N VAL A 164 3.79 -6.51 15.62
CA VAL A 164 3.72 -7.82 14.99
C VAL A 164 5.12 -8.21 14.56
N LYS A 165 5.60 -9.38 15.00
CA LYS A 165 6.89 -9.94 14.55
C LYS A 165 6.62 -11.04 13.54
N GLY A 166 7.03 -10.83 12.30
CA GLY A 166 6.71 -11.74 11.19
C GLY A 166 5.21 -11.80 10.84
N GLN A 167 4.89 -12.49 9.76
CA GLN A 167 3.62 -12.35 9.03
C GLN A 167 2.39 -12.88 9.78
N ASN A 168 2.55 -13.94 10.57
CA ASN A 168 1.50 -14.55 11.40
C ASN A 168 1.66 -14.19 12.88
N GLY A 169 2.42 -13.14 13.16
CA GLY A 169 2.65 -12.68 14.52
C GLY A 169 1.33 -12.34 15.18
N LYS A 170 1.20 -12.74 16.45
CA LYS A 170 0.11 -12.23 17.29
C LYS A 170 0.23 -10.71 17.38
N LEU A 171 -0.89 -9.99 17.25
CA LEU A 171 -0.94 -8.56 17.58
C LEU A 171 -0.58 -8.39 19.07
N ASN A 172 0.64 -7.90 19.35
CA ASN A 172 1.07 -7.61 20.72
C ASN A 172 0.79 -6.14 21.02
N LYS A 173 -0.23 -5.89 21.84
CA LYS A 173 -0.64 -4.52 22.17
C LYS A 173 0.51 -3.76 22.83
N LEU A 174 0.77 -2.56 22.33
CA LEU A 174 1.74 -1.62 22.86
C LEU A 174 1.04 -0.63 23.80
N SER A 175 1.76 -0.22 24.84
CA SER A 175 1.36 0.90 25.67
C SER A 175 1.86 2.19 25.03
N VAL A 176 0.94 3.02 24.54
CA VAL A 176 1.25 4.30 23.90
C VAL A 176 0.71 5.44 24.78
N PRO A 177 1.53 6.45 25.12
CA PRO A 177 1.06 7.62 25.86
C PRO A 177 -0.11 8.33 25.18
N LEU A 178 -0.98 8.96 25.96
CA LEU A 178 -2.19 9.61 25.45
C LEU A 178 -1.88 10.70 24.43
N GLU A 179 -0.76 11.42 24.55
CA GLU A 179 -0.37 12.43 23.57
C GLU A 179 -0.05 11.86 22.17
N PHE A 180 0.19 10.54 22.06
CA PHE A 180 0.44 9.84 20.79
C PHE A 180 -0.72 8.89 20.40
N ALA A 181 -1.79 8.84 21.20
CA ALA A 181 -2.94 7.96 20.97
C ALA A 181 -3.97 8.60 20.03
N GLY A 182 -3.60 8.73 18.75
CA GLY A 182 -4.42 9.33 17.71
C GLY A 182 -4.72 8.39 16.55
N PHE A 183 -5.61 8.83 15.64
CA PHE A 183 -5.84 8.14 14.37
C PHE A 183 -4.60 8.27 13.48
N VAL A 184 -4.11 7.14 12.99
CA VAL A 184 -2.99 7.08 12.05
C VAL A 184 -3.57 6.82 10.66
N GLN A 185 -3.42 7.80 9.78
CA GLN A 185 -3.87 7.67 8.39
C GLN A 185 -2.82 6.97 7.52
N SER A 186 -1.54 7.26 7.76
CA SER A 186 -0.39 6.69 7.05
C SER A 186 0.84 6.81 7.94
N GLY A 187 1.87 6.02 7.65
CA GLY A 187 3.16 6.10 8.32
C GLY A 187 4.26 5.49 7.48
N CYS A 188 5.49 5.86 7.78
CA CYS A 188 6.69 5.29 7.20
C CYS A 188 7.71 5.03 8.30
N SER A 189 8.71 4.18 8.01
CA SER A 189 9.86 3.96 8.88
C SER A 189 11.10 4.48 8.16
N ALA A 190 11.92 5.25 8.86
CA ALA A 190 13.24 5.67 8.39
C ALA A 190 14.28 5.07 9.34
N GLU A 191 15.24 4.32 8.79
CA GLU A 191 16.37 3.79 9.54
C GLU A 191 17.57 4.72 9.33
N VAL A 192 18.23 5.11 10.42
CA VAL A 192 19.35 6.06 10.46
C VAL A 192 20.58 5.36 11.02
#